data_AF-A0AAP0P8S6-F1
#
_entry.id   AF-A0AAP0P8S6-F1
#
_cell.length_a   1.000
_cell.length_b   1.000
_cell.length_c   1.000
_cell.angle_alpha   90.00
_cell.angle_beta   90.00
_cell.angle_gamma   90.00
#
_symmetry.space_group_name_H-M   'P 1'
#
loop_
_entity.id
_entity.type
_entity.pdbx_description
1 polymer ?
#
loop_
_entity_poly.entity_id
_entity_poly.type
_entity_poly.pdbx_seq_one_letter_code
_entity_poly.pdbx_strand_id
1 'polypeptide(L)'
;MGLGCVLMQEKGTVAYATRQLKINEKNYSTHDLELAAVVFALKIWRHYLYGEKFTLYTDHNSLTYLFTERELNMRQRRWLEFLKD
;
A
#
# COMPACT_ATOMS: atom_id res chain seq x y z
N MET A 1 -2.08 16.99 -0.35
CA MET A 1 -1.52 15.73 0.17
C MET A 1 -2.13 14.58 -0.62
N GLY A 2 -1.32 13.61 -1.03
CA GLY A 2 -1.69 12.56 -1.99
C GLY A 2 -0.92 11.28 -1.71
N LEU A 3 -1.35 10.18 -2.33
CA LEU A 3 -0.65 8.91 -2.30
C LEU A 3 0.14 8.78 -3.60
N GLY A 4 1.40 8.38 -3.50
CA GLY A 4 2.26 8.09 -4.64
C GLY A 4 2.86 6.71 -4.52
N CYS A 5 3.00 6.02 -5.63
CA CYS A 5 3.69 4.75 -5.70
C CYS A 5 4.45 4.62 -7.02
N VAL A 6 5.52 3.83 -6.98
CA VAL A 6 6.39 3.56 -8.13
C VAL A 6 6.57 2.05 -8.25
N LEU A 7 6.39 1.53 -9.47
CA LEU A 7 6.70 0.14 -9.81
C LEU A 7 8.07 0.11 -10.46
N MET A 8 9.01 -0.61 -9.86
CA MET A 8 10.37 -0.74 -10.35
C MET A 8 10.71 -2.20 -10.66
N GLN A 9 11.52 -2.39 -11.70
CA GLN A 9 12.18 -3.66 -12.03
C GLN A 9 13.70 -3.42 -12.09
N GLU A 10 14.48 -4.49 -12.24
CA GLU A 10 15.97 -4.44 -12.24
C GLU A 10 16.56 -3.40 -13.20
N LYS A 11 15.89 -3.14 -14.33
CA LYS A 11 16.36 -2.22 -15.38
C LYS A 11 15.86 -0.77 -15.22
N GLY A 12 15.06 -0.48 -14.18
CA GLY A 12 14.56 0.86 -13.91
C GLY A 12 13.06 0.90 -13.60
N THR A 13 12.50 2.11 -13.63
CA THR A 13 11.09 2.32 -13.30
C THR A 13 10.18 1.89 -14.45
N VAL A 14 9.18 1.07 -14.12
CA VAL A 14 8.17 0.58 -15.07
C VAL A 14 6.99 1.56 -15.12
N ALA A 15 6.50 1.99 -13.96
CA ALA A 15 5.31 2.83 -13.89
C ALA A 15 5.29 3.73 -12.65
N TYR A 16 4.65 4.88 -12.79
CA TYR A 16 4.33 5.81 -11.70
C TYR A 16 2.82 5.90 -11.57
N ALA A 17 2.32 5.89 -10.34
CA ALA A 17 0.91 6.18 -10.09
C ALA A 17 0.78 7.09 -8.88
N THR A 18 -0.08 8.08 -9.00
CA THR A 18 -0.40 8.99 -7.91
C THR A 18 -1.89 9.26 -7.88
N ARG A 19 -2.43 9.54 -6.69
CA ARG A 19 -3.78 10.07 -6.55
C ARG A 19 -3.88 11.04 -5.39
N GLN A 20 -4.82 11.97 -5.50
CA GLN A 20 -5.17 12.83 -4.37
C GLN A 20 -5.92 12.03 -3.30
N LEU A 21 -5.72 12.43 -2.03
CA LEU A 21 -6.47 11.88 -0.91
C LEU A 21 -7.94 12.29 -1.01
N LYS A 22 -8.83 11.34 -0.78
CA LYS A 22 -10.25 11.62 -0.59
C LYS A 22 -10.46 12.40 0.70
N ILE A 23 -11.58 13.12 0.81
CA ILE A 23 -11.91 13.95 1.96
C ILE A 23 -11.84 13.16 3.28
N ASN A 24 -12.30 11.90 3.28
CA ASN A 24 -12.25 11.02 4.45
C ASN A 24 -10.83 10.52 4.78
N GLU A 25 -9.98 10.33 3.77
CA GLU A 25 -8.60 9.86 3.92
C GLU A 25 -7.69 10.96 4.49
N LYS A 26 -8.05 12.24 4.34
CA LYS A 26 -7.28 13.36 4.92
C LYS A 26 -7.16 13.30 6.44
N ASN A 27 -8.10 12.62 7.11
CA ASN A 27 -8.11 12.47 8.57
C ASN A 27 -7.42 11.18 9.04
N TYR A 28 -6.82 10.42 8.14
CA TYR A 28 -6.13 9.18 8.51
C TYR A 28 -4.80 9.50 9.19
N SER A 29 -4.39 8.63 10.11
CA SER A 29 -3.04 8.66 10.66
C SER A 29 -2.03 8.38 9.55
N THR A 30 -0.77 8.77 9.75
CA THR A 30 0.32 8.49 8.81
C THR A 30 0.39 7.00 8.46
N HIS A 31 0.22 6.12 9.45
CA HIS A 31 0.21 4.66 9.25
C HIS A 31 -0.92 4.18 8.33
N ASP A 32 -2.13 4.73 8.50
CA ASP A 32 -3.27 4.39 7.64
C ASP A 32 -3.10 4.94 6.22
N LEU A 33 -2.43 6.09 6.06
CA LEU A 33 -2.10 6.66 4.76
C LEU A 33 -1.06 5.81 4.01
N GLU A 34 -0.02 5.34 4.70
CA GLU A 34 0.97 4.41 4.15
C GLU A 34 0.31 3.12 3.68
N LEU A 35 -0.51 2.48 4.52
CA LEU A 35 -1.22 1.28 4.12
C LEU A 35 -2.17 1.54 2.94
N ALA A 36 -2.82 2.70 2.91
CA ALA A 36 -3.65 3.10 1.77
C ALA A 36 -2.83 3.27 0.48
N ALA A 37 -1.58 3.74 0.55
CA ALA A 37 -0.67 3.82 -0.59
C ALA A 37 -0.31 2.42 -1.12
N VAL A 38 -0.02 1.47 -0.24
CA VAL A 38 0.29 0.08 -0.60
C VAL A 38 -0.91 -0.60 -1.26
N VAL A 39 -2.09 -0.50 -0.64
CA VAL A 39 -3.33 -1.06 -1.20
C VAL A 39 -3.65 -0.41 -2.55
N PHE A 40 -3.40 0.88 -2.69
CA PHE A 40 -3.57 1.60 -3.96
C PHE A 40 -2.63 1.06 -5.04
N ALA A 41 -1.34 0.91 -4.75
CA ALA A 41 -0.34 0.36 -5.67
C ALA A 41 -0.72 -1.06 -6.14
N LEU A 42 -1.07 -1.93 -5.19
CA LEU A 42 -1.42 -3.33 -5.49
C LEU A 42 -2.73 -3.45 -6.27
N LYS A 43 -3.68 -2.56 -6.07
CA LYS A 43 -4.90 -2.52 -6.89
C LYS A 43 -4.62 -2.11 -8.32
N ILE A 44 -3.76 -1.12 -8.54
CA ILE A 44 -3.38 -0.67 -9.88
C ILE A 44 -2.61 -1.76 -10.61
N TRP A 45 -1.57 -2.30 -9.96
CA TRP A 45 -0.65 -3.25 -10.58
C TRP A 45 -0.99 -4.71 -10.26
N ARG A 46 -2.24 -5.01 -9.88
CA ARG A 46 -2.68 -6.39 -9.62
C ARG A 46 -2.33 -7.31 -10.78
N HIS A 47 -2.53 -6.87 -12.01
CA HIS A 47 -2.22 -7.64 -13.21
C HIS A 47 -0.72 -7.89 -13.43
N TYR A 48 0.18 -7.13 -12.80
CA TYR A 48 1.62 -7.34 -12.84
C TYR A 48 2.16 -8.12 -11.63
N LEU A 49 1.52 -7.95 -10.46
CA LEU A 49 2.04 -8.46 -9.19
C LEU A 49 1.34 -9.75 -8.72
N TYR A 50 0.18 -10.08 -9.28
CA TYR A 50 -0.58 -11.26 -8.87
C TYR A 50 0.16 -12.55 -9.22
N GLY A 51 0.41 -13.39 -8.21
CA GLY A 51 1.17 -14.64 -8.34
C GLY A 51 2.69 -14.48 -8.37
N GLU A 52 3.20 -13.25 -8.40
CA GLU A 52 4.63 -12.96 -8.48
C GLU A 52 5.20 -12.56 -7.12
N LYS A 53 6.48 -12.90 -6.90
CA LYS A 53 7.21 -12.43 -5.71
C LYS A 53 7.73 -11.02 -5.98
N PHE A 54 7.39 -10.08 -5.11
CA PHE A 54 7.89 -8.71 -5.18
C PHE A 54 8.35 -8.22 -3.80
N THR A 55 9.17 -7.17 -3.81
CA THR A 55 9.61 -6.48 -2.59
C THR A 55 8.92 -5.13 -2.52
N LEU A 56 8.25 -4.88 -1.40
CA LEU A 56 7.63 -3.59 -1.12
C LEU A 56 8.63 -2.70 -0.38
N TYR A 57 8.86 -1.49 -0.90
CA TYR A 57 9.65 -0.45 -0.24
C TYR A 57 8.71 0.67 0.21
N THR A 58 8.78 1.04 1.48
CA THR A 58 8.04 2.17 2.11
C THR A 58 9.03 2.91 3.01
N ASP A 59 8.83 4.21 3.21
CA ASP A 59 9.67 5.03 4.07
C ASP A 59 9.39 4.80 5.57
N HIS A 60 8.35 4.05 5.91
CA HIS A 60 7.92 3.82 7.28
C HIS A 60 8.00 2.37 7.72
N ASN A 61 8.74 2.14 8.81
CA ASN A 61 8.81 0.87 9.56
C ASN A 61 7.44 0.38 10.10
N SER A 62 6.37 1.17 9.99
CA SER A 62 5.04 0.76 10.47
C SER A 62 4.41 -0.37 9.66
N LEU A 63 4.83 -0.58 8.41
CA LEU A 63 4.35 -1.74 7.64
C LEU A 63 4.89 -3.07 8.17
N THR A 64 6.04 -3.05 8.86
CA THR A 64 6.58 -4.20 9.59
C THR A 64 5.69 -4.58 10.77
N TYR A 65 5.09 -3.58 11.43
CA TYR A 65 4.13 -3.79 12.51
C TYR A 65 2.76 -4.25 11.99
N LEU A 66 2.37 -3.85 10.78
CA LEU A 66 1.06 -4.17 10.20
C LEU A 66 0.73 -5.67 10.12
N PHE A 67 1.76 -6.51 9.96
CA PHE A 67 1.61 -7.98 9.96
C PHE A 67 1.76 -8.63 11.35
N THR A 68 2.19 -7.86 12.35
CA THR A 68 2.45 -8.33 13.73
C THR A 68 1.51 -7.72 14.77
N GLU A 69 0.83 -6.61 14.46
CA GLU A 69 -0.07 -5.90 15.36
C GLU A 69 -1.39 -6.68 15.54
N ARG A 70 -1.76 -6.91 16.80
CA ARG A 70 -2.98 -7.65 17.16
C ARG A 70 -4.25 -6.81 17.07
N GLU A 71 -4.15 -5.48 17.18
CA GLU A 71 -5.30 -4.56 17.18
C GLU A 71 -5.41 -3.75 15.89
N LEU A 72 -5.75 -4.44 14.82
CA LEU A 72 -6.05 -3.80 13.54
C LEU A 72 -7.49 -3.28 13.53
N ASN A 73 -7.68 -2.02 13.12
CA ASN A 73 -9.00 -1.44 12.89
C ASN A 73 -9.71 -2.19 11.74
N MET A 74 -11.06 -2.19 11.71
CA MET A 74 -11.84 -2.93 10.70
C MET A 74 -11.43 -2.63 9.26
N ARG A 75 -11.01 -1.39 8.98
CA ARG A 75 -10.50 -0.99 7.67
C ARG A 75 -9.18 -1.68 7.32
N GLN A 76 -8.22 -1.67 8.24
CA GLN A 76 -6.91 -2.30 8.08
C GLN A 76 -7.05 -3.81 7.92
N ARG A 77 -7.99 -4.45 8.66
CA ARG A 77 -8.30 -5.88 8.50
C ARG A 77 -8.77 -6.22 7.08
N ARG A 78 -9.73 -5.47 6.53
CA ARG A 78 -10.21 -5.68 5.15
C ARG A 78 -9.09 -5.53 4.11
N TRP A 79 -8.17 -4.61 4.35
CA TRP A 79 -7.02 -4.41 3.48
C TRP A 79 -6.01 -5.54 3.61
N LEU A 80 -5.77 -6.05 4.82
CA LEU A 80 -4.92 -7.21 5.05
C LEU A 80 -5.51 -8.51 4.48
N GLU A 81 -6.82 -8.71 4.55
CA GLU A 81 -7.50 -9.82 3.86
C GLU A 81 -7.22 -9.74 2.35
N PHE A 82 -7.36 -8.56 1.74
CA PHE A 82 -7.01 -8.34 0.34
C PHE A 82 -5.53 -8.59 0.00
N LEU A 83 -4.63 -8.41 0.96
CA LEU A 83 -3.19 -8.68 0.78
C LEU A 83 -2.83 -10.16 0.93
N LYS A 84 -3.69 -10.94 1.60
CA LYS A 84 -3.49 -12.38 1.84
C LYS A 84 -4.09 -13.25 0.73
N ASP A 85 -5.03 -12.72 -0.03
CA ASP A 85 -5.61 -13.33 -1.24
C ASP A 85 -4.61 -13.33 -2.42
#